data_AF-D3IHA9-F1
#
_entry.id   AF-D3IHA9-F1
#
_cell.length_a   1.000
_cell.length_b   1.000
_cell.length_c   1.000
_cell.angle_alpha   90.00
_cell.angle_beta   90.00
_cell.angle_gamma   90.00
#
_symmetry.space_group_name_H-M   'P 1'
#
loop_
_entity.id
_entity.type
_entity.pdbx_description
1 polymer ?
#
loop_
_entity_poly.entity_id
_entity_poly.type
_entity_poly.pdbx_seq_one_letter_code
_entity_poly.pdbx_strand_id
1 'polypeptide(L)'
;MAFYKKMQMKVNGKWYPKSVLVGSAITTEQVAKRVAAESTVSPADVRAVLTALGGVMGDYMAQGRSVKLDGIGSFYFTAATNK
;
A
#
# COMPACT_ATOMS: atom_id res chain seq x y z
N MET A 1 12.39 -18.96 -4.38
CA MET A 1 11.87 -18.86 -3.00
C MET A 1 10.35 -18.88 -3.07
N ALA A 2 9.66 -19.77 -2.33
CA ALA A 2 8.19 -19.76 -2.30
C ALA A 2 7.70 -18.71 -1.30
N PHE A 3 6.98 -17.68 -1.76
CA PHE A 3 6.39 -16.62 -0.93
C PHE A 3 5.10 -17.06 -0.23
N TYR A 4 4.99 -18.35 0.12
CA TYR A 4 3.81 -18.89 0.78
C TYR A 4 4.14 -20.03 1.74
N LYS A 5 3.34 -20.14 2.80
CA LYS A 5 3.34 -21.25 3.76
C LYS A 5 1.96 -21.88 3.76
N LYS A 6 1.89 -23.21 3.73
CA LYS A 6 0.63 -23.93 3.91
C LYS A 6 0.13 -23.69 5.34
N MET A 7 -1.11 -23.23 5.48
CA MET A 7 -1.77 -23.01 6.76
C MET A 7 -3.18 -23.60 6.72
N GLN A 8 -3.57 -24.30 7.78
CA GLN A 8 -4.91 -24.85 7.91
C GLN A 8 -5.86 -23.76 8.43
N MET A 9 -6.94 -23.47 7.69
CA MET A 9 -7.91 -22.46 8.10
C MET A 9 -8.87 -23.02 9.16
N LYS A 10 -9.03 -22.30 10.27
CA LYS A 10 -9.89 -22.72 11.39
C LYS A 10 -11.37 -22.85 11.01
N VAL A 11 -11.82 -22.16 9.96
CA VAL A 11 -13.23 -22.14 9.53
C VAL A 11 -13.68 -23.46 8.88
N ASN A 12 -12.79 -24.19 8.21
CA ASN A 12 -13.18 -25.36 7.43
C ASN A 12 -12.14 -26.51 7.43
N GLY A 13 -11.05 -26.38 8.17
CA GLY A 13 -10.02 -27.41 8.28
C GLY A 13 -9.22 -27.66 7.00
N LYS A 14 -9.40 -26.87 5.93
CA LYS A 14 -8.67 -27.04 4.66
C LYS A 14 -7.34 -26.29 4.69
N TRP A 15 -6.38 -26.82 3.92
CA TRP A 15 -5.05 -26.23 3.77
C TRP A 15 -5.05 -25.20 2.63
N TYR A 16 -4.61 -23.98 2.93
CA TYR A 16 -4.49 -22.91 1.95
C TYR A 16 -3.05 -22.41 1.87
N PRO A 17 -2.59 -21.96 0.68
CA PRO A 17 -1.38 -21.18 0.57
C PRO A 17 -1.61 -19.81 1.20
N LYS A 18 -0.93 -19.50 2.30
CA LYS A 18 -0.92 -18.18 2.89
C LYS A 18 0.33 -17.44 2.45
N SER A 19 0.18 -16.23 1.93
CA SER A 19 1.30 -15.38 1.54
C SER A 19 2.24 -15.14 2.72
N VAL A 20 3.54 -15.27 2.47
CA VAL A 20 4.61 -14.97 3.42
C VAL A 20 5.33 -13.75 2.90
N LEU A 21 5.36 -12.69 3.73
CA LEU A 21 6.17 -11.51 3.46
C LEU A 21 7.64 -11.87 3.74
N VAL A 22 8.53 -11.45 2.84
CA VAL A 22 9.96 -11.71 2.97
C VAL A 22 10.65 -10.39 3.31
N GLY A 23 11.50 -10.43 4.34
CA GLY A 23 12.24 -9.26 4.82
C GLY A 23 11.41 -8.32 5.68
N SER A 24 12.00 -7.18 6.03
CA SER A 24 11.32 -6.08 6.71
C SER A 24 10.42 -5.31 5.74
N ALA A 25 9.37 -4.69 6.26
CA ALA A 25 8.54 -3.77 5.48
C ALA A 25 9.42 -2.68 4.86
N ILE A 26 9.18 -2.40 3.57
CA ILE A 26 9.87 -1.31 2.87
C ILE A 26 9.29 0.02 3.35
N THR A 27 10.16 0.94 3.75
CA THR A 27 9.76 2.25 4.26
C THR A 27 9.54 3.25 3.14
N THR A 28 8.76 4.31 3.40
CA THR A 28 8.57 5.42 2.47
C THR A 28 9.90 6.05 2.03
N GLU A 29 10.90 6.08 2.90
CA GLU A 29 12.22 6.62 2.57
C GLU A 29 12.97 5.74 1.56
N GLN A 30 12.87 4.41 1.69
CA GLN A 30 13.46 3.48 0.73
C GLN A 30 12.79 3.59 -0.64
N VAL A 31 11.45 3.71 -0.67
CA VAL A 31 10.70 3.96 -1.91
C VAL A 31 11.12 5.29 -2.53
N ALA A 32 11.20 6.36 -1.75
CA ALA A 32 11.59 7.68 -2.24
C ALA A 32 12.98 7.69 -2.87
N LYS A 33 13.96 7.03 -2.24
CA LYS A 33 15.32 6.88 -2.79
C LYS A 33 15.33 6.15 -4.13
N ARG A 34 14.52 5.10 -4.28
CA ARG A 34 14.43 4.34 -5.54
C ARG A 34 13.78 5.15 -6.66
N VAL A 35 12.67 5.83 -6.35
CA VAL A 35 11.96 6.69 -7.30
C VAL A 35 12.82 7.88 -7.73
N ALA A 36 13.57 8.49 -6.80
CA ALA A 36 14.51 9.56 -7.10
C ALA A 36 15.60 9.12 -8.10
N ALA A 37 16.13 7.90 -7.93
CA ALA A 37 17.10 7.33 -8.87
C ALA A 37 16.52 7.13 -10.28
N GLU A 38 15.21 6.87 -10.40
CA GLU A 38 14.53 6.65 -11.68
C GLU A 38 14.07 7.96 -12.35
N SER A 39 13.87 9.03 -11.57
CA SER A 39 13.24 10.27 -12.04
C SER A 39 14.17 11.49 -12.09
N THR A 40 15.45 11.35 -11.71
CA THR A 40 16.45 12.44 -11.57
C THR A 40 16.09 13.54 -10.55
N VAL A 41 14.94 13.42 -9.87
CA VAL A 41 14.50 14.32 -8.81
C VAL A 41 15.24 14.00 -7.51
N SER A 42 15.44 14.98 -6.63
CA SER A 42 16.11 14.73 -5.36
C SER A 42 15.30 13.77 -4.45
N PRO A 43 15.95 12.88 -3.68
CA PRO A 43 15.26 12.01 -2.73
C PRO A 43 14.43 12.77 -1.68
N ALA A 44 14.82 14.00 -1.35
CA ALA A 44 14.11 14.84 -0.41
C ALA A 44 12.76 15.29 -0.98
N ASP A 45 12.75 15.74 -2.23
CA ASP A 45 11.53 16.20 -2.91
C ASP A 45 10.55 15.05 -3.13
N VAL A 46 11.04 13.88 -3.55
CA VAL A 46 10.19 12.69 -3.72
C VAL A 46 9.55 12.28 -2.39
N ARG A 47 10.30 12.30 -1.29
CA ARG A 47 9.76 12.00 0.05
C ARG A 47 8.69 13.01 0.47
N ALA A 48 8.90 14.30 0.17
CA ALA A 48 7.94 15.34 0.48
C ALA A 48 6.63 15.12 -0.29
N VAL A 49 6.71 14.83 -1.59
CA VAL A 49 5.54 14.52 -2.44
C VAL A 49 4.78 13.30 -1.92
N LEU A 50 5.47 12.20 -1.61
CA LEU A 50 4.83 10.98 -1.08
C LEU A 50 4.14 11.21 0.27
N THR A 51 4.68 12.10 1.10
CA THR A 51 4.08 12.45 2.40
C THR A 51 2.86 13.34 2.22
N ALA A 52 2.94 14.33 1.32
CA ALA A 52 1.85 15.25 1.03
C ALA A 52 0.67 14.56 0.30
N LEU A 53 0.95 13.52 -0.49
CA LEU A 53 -0.04 12.78 -1.25
C LEU A 53 -1.19 12.26 -0.36
N GLY A 54 -0.89 11.80 0.85
CA GLY A 54 -1.91 11.32 1.79
C GLY A 54 -2.94 12.40 2.16
N GLY A 55 -2.49 13.63 2.40
CA GLY A 55 -3.37 14.77 2.70
C GLY A 55 -4.24 15.13 1.49
N VAL A 56 -3.61 15.27 0.31
CA VAL A 56 -4.32 15.60 -0.94
C VAL A 56 -5.39 14.55 -1.27
N MET A 57 -5.07 13.26 -1.11
CA MET A 57 -6.05 12.18 -1.29
C MET A 57 -7.18 12.28 -0.26
N GLY A 58 -6.85 12.54 1.00
CA GLY A 58 -7.82 12.75 2.07
C GLY A 58 -8.80 13.87 1.76
N ASP A 59 -8.32 15.01 1.26
CA ASP A 59 -9.15 16.16 0.91
C ASP A 59 -10.14 15.84 -0.22
N TYR A 60 -9.70 15.13 -1.25
CA TYR A 60 -10.60 14.70 -2.33
C TYR A 60 -11.59 13.63 -1.86
N MET A 61 -11.15 12.69 -1.02
CA MET A 61 -12.02 11.64 -0.49
C MET A 61 -13.06 12.19 0.50
N ALA A 62 -12.71 13.23 1.28
CA ALA A 62 -13.64 13.92 2.16
C ALA A 62 -14.78 14.62 1.41
N GLN A 63 -14.57 14.96 0.13
CA GLN A 63 -15.61 15.48 -0.77
C GLN A 63 -16.49 14.36 -1.36
N GLY A 64 -16.37 13.12 -0.88
CA GLY A 64 -17.14 11.96 -1.36
C GLY A 64 -16.61 11.36 -2.67
N ARG A 65 -15.41 11.71 -3.10
CA ARG A 65 -14.79 11.16 -4.33
C ARG A 65 -13.97 9.91 -4.02
N SER A 66 -13.89 9.00 -4.98
CA SER A 66 -12.82 8.00 -4.99
C SER A 66 -11.58 8.59 -5.65
N VAL A 67 -10.40 8.19 -5.17
CA VAL A 67 -9.12 8.60 -5.77
C VAL A 67 -8.48 7.39 -6.42
N LYS A 68 -8.26 7.48 -7.74
CA LYS A 68 -7.55 6.47 -8.51
C LYS A 68 -6.17 7.01 -8.87
N LEU A 69 -5.15 6.25 -8.49
CA LEU A 69 -3.76 6.48 -8.89
C LEU A 69 -3.37 5.36 -9.85
N ASP A 70 -3.12 5.71 -11.10
CA ASP A 70 -2.78 4.72 -12.12
C ASP A 70 -1.50 3.95 -11.75
N GLY A 71 -1.56 2.63 -11.88
CA GLY A 71 -0.47 1.73 -11.49
C GLY A 71 -0.31 1.49 -9.99
N ILE A 72 -1.04 2.22 -9.13
CA ILE A 72 -0.98 2.07 -7.66
C ILE A 72 -2.27 1.44 -7.12
N GLY A 73 -3.43 2.02 -7.43
CA GLY A 73 -4.71 1.51 -6.93
C GLY A 73 -5.85 2.52 -6.94
N SER A 74 -7.00 2.07 -6.42
CA SER A 74 -8.19 2.89 -6.22
C SER A 74 -8.56 2.90 -4.74
N PHE A 75 -8.77 4.10 -4.20
CA PHE A 75 -8.99 4.35 -2.79
C PHE A 75 -10.37 5.01 -2.60
N TYR A 76 -11.18 4.43 -1.74
CA TYR A 76 -12.53 4.92 -1.42
C TYR A 76 -12.90 4.48 0.00
N PHE A 77 -13.79 5.22 0.66
CA PHE A 77 -14.29 4.85 1.97
C PHE A 77 -15.30 3.71 1.88
N THR A 78 -15.23 2.78 2.82
CA THR A 78 -16.23 1.72 3.00
C THR A 78 -16.68 1.72 4.46
N ALA A 79 -17.99 1.57 4.68
CA ALA A 79 -18.54 1.42 6.01
C ALA A 79 -18.38 -0.03 6.46
N ALA A 80 -17.63 -0.26 7.54
CA ALA A 80 -17.59 -1.55 8.21
C ALA A 80 -18.57 -1.53 9.38
N THR A 81 -19.58 -2.40 9.35
CA THR A 81 -20.41 -2.67 10.52
C THR A 81 -19.82 -3.84 11.27
N ASN A 82 -19.42 -3.64 12.53
CA ASN A 82 -19.13 -4.76 13.41
C ASN A 82 -20.47 -5.27 13.96
N LYS A 83 -20.67 -6.60 13.92
CA LYS A 83 -21.78 -7.28 14.59
C LYS A 83 -21.50 -7.41 16.08
#